data_AF-A0A967TNS1-F1
#
_entry.id   AF-A0A967TNS1-F1
#
_cell.length_a   1.000
_cell.length_b   1.000
_cell.length_c   1.000
_cell.angle_alpha   90.00
_cell.angle_beta   90.00
_cell.angle_gamma   90.00
#
_symmetry.space_group_name_H-M   'P 1'
#
loop_
_entity.id
_entity.type
_entity.pdbx_description
1 polymer ?
#
loop_
_entity_poly.entity_id
_entity_poly.type
_entity_poly.pdbx_seq_one_letter_code
_entity_poly.pdbx_strand_id
1 'polypeptide(L)' 'GVGQVLMEDIIYDPESGQLLTGSFMDYAMPRAHHLSDMHVDSNPVPTKTNPL' A
#
# COMPACT_ATOMS: atom_id res chain seq x y z
N GLY A 1 2.64 2.54 1.85
CA GLY A 1 1.79 3.50 2.61
C GLY A 1 1.47 2.94 3.99
N VAL A 2 0.43 3.41 4.69
CA VAL A 2 0.07 2.90 6.03
C VAL A 2 -0.23 1.39 6.05
N GLY A 3 -0.84 0.86 4.99
CA GLY A 3 -0.98 -0.59 4.77
C GLY A 3 0.39 -1.28 4.75
N GLN A 4 1.28 -0.83 3.86
CA GLN A 4 2.66 -1.33 3.77
C GLN A 4 3.46 -1.35 5.08
N VAL A 5 3.21 -0.40 5.99
CA VAL A 5 3.97 -0.31 7.26
C VAL A 5 3.35 -1.17 8.36
N LEU A 6 2.03 -1.36 8.36
CA LEU A 6 1.31 -1.94 9.50
C LEU A 6 0.61 -3.28 9.19
N MET A 7 0.44 -3.64 7.92
CA MET A 7 -0.50 -4.69 7.52
C MET A 7 0.00 -5.58 6.37
N GLU A 8 0.71 -5.03 5.38
CA GLU A 8 1.17 -5.82 4.24
C GLU A 8 2.37 -6.69 4.63
N ASP A 9 2.24 -8.01 4.47
CA ASP A 9 3.33 -8.97 4.62
C ASP A 9 3.29 -9.95 3.45
N ILE A 10 4.44 -10.16 2.80
CA ILE A 10 4.58 -11.02 1.61
C ILE A 10 5.36 -12.27 2.02
N ILE A 11 4.63 -13.35 2.25
CA ILE A 11 5.20 -14.63 2.67
C ILE A 11 5.20 -15.63 1.52
N TYR A 12 6.35 -16.27 1.31
CA TYR A 12 6.54 -17.40 0.42
C TYR A 12 6.78 -18.68 1.21
N ASP A 13 6.33 -19.82 0.68
CA ASP A 13 6.65 -21.15 1.21
C ASP A 13 8.15 -21.44 0.99
N PRO A 14 8.94 -21.71 2.07
CA PRO A 14 10.37 -21.97 1.97
C PRO A 14 10.75 -23.20 1.14
N GLU A 15 9.86 -24.20 1.01
CA GLU A 15 10.18 -25.46 0.31
C GLU A 15 9.75 -25.44 -1.16
N SER A 16 8.57 -24.90 -1.46
CA SER A 16 8.01 -24.90 -2.82
C SER A 16 8.20 -23.57 -3.58
N GLY A 17 8.50 -22.48 -2.88
CA GLY A 17 8.58 -21.12 -3.45
C GLY A 17 7.22 -20.52 -3.80
N GLN A 18 6.11 -21.17 -3.43
CA GLN A 18 4.77 -20.67 -3.69
C GLN A 18 4.45 -19.42 -2.86
N LEU A 19 3.80 -18.42 -3.47
CA LEU A 19 3.33 -17.23 -2.77
C LEU A 19 2.10 -17.57 -1.91
N LEU A 20 2.22 -17.46 -0.59
CA LEU A 20 1.17 -17.80 0.37
C LEU A 20 0.20 -16.65 0.63
N THR A 21 0.63 -15.41 0.39
CA THR A 21 -0.14 -14.18 0.62
C THR A 21 -0.68 -13.58 -0.69
N GLY A 22 -0.83 -14.40 -1.72
CA GLY A 22 -1.27 -13.95 -3.06
C GLY A 22 -2.77 -13.64 -3.18
N SER A 23 -3.53 -13.80 -2.10
CA SER A 23 -4.98 -13.59 -2.06
C SER A 23 -5.35 -12.46 -1.10
N PHE A 24 -6.48 -11.77 -1.35
CA PHE A 24 -6.99 -10.75 -0.41
C PHE A 24 -7.50 -11.32 0.93
N MET A 25 -7.50 -12.64 1.10
CA MET A 25 -7.76 -13.27 2.40
C MET A 25 -6.50 -13.28 3.29
N ASP A 26 -5.32 -13.29 2.65
CA ASP A 26 -4.02 -13.47 3.30
C ASP A 26 -3.13 -12.21 3.16
N TYR A 27 -3.55 -11.26 2.31
CA TYR A 27 -2.98 -9.92 2.19
C TYR A 27 -3.91 -8.89 2.84
N ALA A 28 -3.47 -8.31 3.95
CA ALA A 28 -4.29 -7.39 4.71
C ALA A 28 -4.53 -6.09 3.93
N MET A 29 -5.77 -5.91 3.46
CA MET A 29 -6.24 -4.65 2.88
C MET A 29 -6.85 -3.74 3.96
N PRO A 30 -6.23 -2.59 4.28
CA PRO A 30 -6.77 -1.66 5.27
C PRO A 30 -8.14 -1.13 4.82
N ARG A 31 -9.15 -1.30 5.69
CA ARG A 31 -10.49 -0.75 5.53
C ARG A 31 -10.56 0.63 6.19
N ALA A 32 -11.62 1.39 5.89
CA ALA A 32 -11.75 2.78 6.35
C ALA A 32 -11.58 2.97 7.87
N HIS A 33 -12.05 2.03 8.70
CA HIS A 33 -11.91 2.10 10.16
C HIS A 33 -10.49 1.78 10.69
N HIS A 34 -9.60 1.28 9.83
CA HIS A 34 -8.18 1.09 10.16
C HIS A 34 -7.35 2.37 9.98
N LEU A 35 -7.95 3.43 9.44
CA LEU A 35 -7.29 4.69 9.14
C LEU A 35 -7.79 5.79 10.08
N SER A 36 -6.88 6.65 10.52
CA SER A 36 -7.25 7.92 11.15
C SER A 36 -7.68 8.93 10.07
N ASP A 37 -8.42 9.96 10.47
CA ASP A 37 -8.77 11.06 9.57
C ASP A 37 -7.51 11.71 8.99
N MET A 38 -7.46 11.83 7.66
CA MET A 38 -6.33 12.39 6.93
C MET A 38 -6.71 13.76 6.37
N HIS A 39 -5.92 14.78 6.71
CA HIS A 39 -5.98 16.09 6.06
C HIS A 39 -5.02 16.10 4.86
N VAL A 40 -5.51 16.52 3.70
CA VAL A 40 -4.72 16.55 2.46
C VAL A 40 -4.72 17.96 1.91
N ASP A 41 -3.53 18.55 1.84
CA ASP A 41 -3.29 19.89 1.27
C ASP A 41 -2.58 19.79 -0.08
N SER A 42 -2.91 20.71 -0.98
CA SER A 42 -2.27 20.81 -2.30
C SER A 42 -1.33 22.01 -2.33
N ASN A 43 -0.07 21.77 -2.69
CA ASN A 43 0.92 22.81 -2.93
C ASN A 43 1.56 22.60 -4.32
N PRO A 44 0.87 22.98 -5.40
CA PRO A 44 1.33 22.69 -6.75
C PRO A 44 2.57 23.52 -7.10
N VAL A 45 3.63 22.85 -7.53
CA VAL A 45 4.83 23.46 -8.08
C VAL A 45 4.93 23.06 -9.56
N PRO A 46 4.71 23.98 -10.52
CA PRO A 46 4.80 23.67 -11.93
C PRO A 46 6.19 23.13 -12.30
N THR A 47 6.22 22.00 -13.00
CA THR A 47 7.48 21.44 -13.51
C THR A 47 7.92 22.19 -14.77
N LYS A 48 9.23 22.37 -14.93
CA LYS A 48 9.84 23.03 -16.10
C LYS A 48 9.89 22.14 -17.35
N THR A 49 9.69 20.83 -17.19
CA THR A 49 9.92 19.82 -18.24
C THR A 49 8.64 19.17 -18.75
N ASN A 50 7.49 19.45 -18.13
CA ASN A 50 6.20 19.06 -18.68
C ASN A 50 5.55 20.31 -19.30
N PRO A 51 5.78 20.58 -20.59
CA PRO A 51 4.99 21.56 -21.30
C PRO A 51 3.57 20.99 -21.40
N LEU A 52 2.61 21.61 -20.73
CA LEU A 52 1.19 21.26 -20.91
C LEU A 52 0.80 21.30 -22.39
#